data_AF-A0A927UPU0-F1
#
_entry.id   AF-A0A927UPU0-F1
#
_cell.length_a   1.000
_cell.length_b   1.000
_cell.length_c   1.000
_cell.angle_alpha   90.00
_cell.angle_beta   90.00
_cell.angle_gamma   90.00
#
_symmetry.space_group_name_H-M   'P 1'
#
loop_
_entity.id
_entity.type
_entity.pdbx_description
1 polymer ?
#
loop_
_entity_poly.entity_id
_entity_poly.type
_entity_poly.pdbx_seq_one_letter_code
_entity_poly.pdbx_strand_id
1 'polypeptide(L)'
;MAQRISRYAVYIALAFIFSYIESMISLPVYIPGVKLGLCNIVILYVLYDSSRARDVWAVSMIRIVLVGFTFGNVMMMLYSICGAVLSTIAMLAAKKTNKFGITGVSIIGGVAHNIGQIAVAAITLETAQLLYYLPVLVVAGVICGLIIGFISGICIERVKPYFKNVMSVLVCVIAGAMLSGCAYNIGATRVEQKSDSFFAMDTYMTVTLYYDGTVNDEKVEDVLSNLHELAEDYDNLFSVTNPESDISRLNNAKGSVVNVSSETYEIISKSIDISKETDGLFDITLYPIVKVWGFTVGENDLNSGSRVPDMQVAKKILDENVGYEHISLLPDNNIKLDPGTMIDLGAVAKGYLSQKMTDYLRNTDIKGAVLSLGGNVQTYGMKNNSGDKYDIGITNPFENDELTGVVRINEKAVITSGAYQRYFEENGKKYHHIMDARTGAPAESDLASVTVIASDGAYADALATALYVMGKDKAIEYVKAHADVGVILIDNENNTWTSEDIEYERKMGTAR
;
A
#
# COMPACT_ATOMS: atom_id res chain seq x y z
N MET A 1 35.40 -20.14 -35.27
CA MET A 1 35.13 -19.58 -33.93
C MET A 1 33.94 -18.61 -33.96
N ALA A 2 33.95 -17.59 -34.82
CA ALA A 2 32.88 -16.58 -34.94
C ALA A 2 31.46 -17.15 -35.15
N GLN A 3 31.27 -18.12 -36.06
CA GLN A 3 29.96 -18.75 -36.28
C GLN A 3 29.41 -19.48 -35.04
N ARG A 4 30.26 -19.99 -34.16
CA ARG A 4 29.84 -20.70 -32.94
C ARG A 4 29.39 -19.72 -31.86
N ILE A 5 30.14 -18.63 -31.70
CA ILE A 5 29.78 -17.55 -30.77
C ILE A 5 28.45 -16.90 -31.19
N SER A 6 28.27 -16.65 -32.49
CA SER A 6 27.02 -16.12 -33.04
C SER A 6 25.81 -17.04 -32.77
N ARG A 7 25.96 -18.35 -32.94
CA ARG A 7 24.89 -19.31 -32.59
C ARG A 7 24.56 -19.31 -31.11
N TYR A 8 25.56 -19.23 -30.22
CA TYR A 8 25.31 -19.14 -28.79
C TYR A 8 24.57 -17.86 -28.42
N ALA A 9 24.97 -16.73 -28.99
CA ALA A 9 24.28 -15.46 -28.77
C ALA A 9 22.79 -15.56 -29.16
N VAL A 10 22.48 -16.17 -30.30
CA VAL A 10 21.08 -16.37 -30.73
C VAL A 10 20.32 -17.34 -29.83
N TYR A 11 20.92 -18.47 -29.45
CA TYR A 11 20.27 -19.40 -28.52
C TYR A 11 20.01 -18.76 -27.16
N ILE A 12 20.96 -17.99 -26.64
CA ILE A 12 20.80 -17.29 -25.36
C ILE A 12 19.73 -16.20 -25.50
N ALA A 13 19.74 -15.39 -26.57
CA ALA A 13 18.75 -14.35 -26.81
C ALA A 13 17.33 -14.91 -26.96
N LEU A 14 17.15 -15.98 -27.73
CA LEU A 14 15.85 -16.66 -27.87
C LEU A 14 15.38 -17.24 -26.54
N ALA A 15 16.28 -17.88 -25.79
CA ALA A 15 15.93 -18.44 -24.49
C ALA A 15 15.55 -17.34 -23.48
N PHE A 16 16.22 -16.19 -23.54
CA PHE A 16 15.90 -15.01 -22.74
C PHE A 16 14.54 -14.40 -23.12
N ILE A 17 14.25 -14.26 -24.42
CA ILE A 17 12.95 -13.79 -24.93
C ILE A 17 11.82 -14.72 -24.46
N PHE A 18 11.99 -16.04 -24.55
CA PHE A 18 10.98 -16.97 -24.05
C PHE A 18 10.82 -16.92 -22.52
N SER A 19 11.89 -16.65 -21.78
CA SER A 19 11.79 -16.40 -20.34
C SER A 19 11.05 -15.09 -20.02
N TYR A 20 11.22 -14.04 -20.84
CA TYR A 20 10.47 -12.79 -20.72
C TYR A 20 8.99 -12.97 -21.04
N ILE A 21 8.66 -13.67 -22.14
CA ILE A 21 7.27 -13.99 -22.49
C ILE A 21 6.63 -14.82 -21.38
N GLU A 22 7.35 -15.82 -20.85
CA GLU A 22 6.88 -16.62 -19.74
C GLU A 22 6.62 -15.80 -18.47
N SER A 23 7.41 -14.77 -18.17
CA SER A 23 7.16 -13.90 -17.01
C SER A 23 5.90 -13.04 -17.15
N MET A 24 5.40 -12.83 -18.37
CA MET A 24 4.15 -12.10 -18.61
C MET A 24 2.90 -13.00 -18.53
N ILE A 25 3.07 -14.33 -18.57
CA ILE A 25 1.95 -15.28 -18.53
C ILE A 25 1.68 -15.66 -17.07
N SER A 26 0.63 -15.12 -16.48
CA SER A 26 0.12 -15.57 -15.18
C SER A 26 -0.67 -16.88 -15.35
N LEU A 27 -0.11 -17.99 -14.85
CA LEU A 27 -0.86 -19.23 -14.76
C LEU A 27 -1.75 -19.21 -13.50
N PRO A 28 -3.02 -19.65 -13.57
CA PRO A 28 -3.95 -19.69 -12.43
C PRO A 28 -3.63 -20.80 -11.41
N VAL A 29 -2.37 -21.21 -11.31
CA VAL A 29 -1.92 -22.33 -10.47
C VAL A 29 -1.13 -21.76 -9.29
N TYR A 30 -1.75 -21.77 -8.10
CA TYR A 30 -1.20 -21.25 -6.83
C TYR A 30 -0.14 -22.17 -6.19
N ILE A 31 0.72 -22.80 -7.00
CA ILE A 31 1.80 -23.67 -6.49
C ILE A 31 3.15 -22.98 -6.75
N PRO A 32 3.85 -22.53 -5.70
CA PRO A 32 5.16 -21.91 -5.83
C PRO A 32 6.13 -22.78 -6.62
N GLY A 33 6.72 -22.22 -7.69
CA GLY A 33 7.73 -22.89 -8.51
C GLY A 33 7.24 -23.56 -9.80
N VAL A 34 5.93 -23.62 -10.07
CA VAL A 34 5.41 -24.15 -11.34
C VAL A 34 5.50 -23.08 -12.43
N LYS A 35 6.29 -23.34 -13.48
CA LYS A 35 6.38 -22.52 -14.70
C LYS A 35 6.14 -23.39 -15.94
N LEU A 36 5.72 -22.77 -17.04
CA LEU A 36 5.49 -23.48 -18.31
C LEU A 36 6.78 -24.13 -18.83
N GLY A 37 7.93 -23.50 -18.62
CA GLY A 37 9.24 -23.89 -19.11
C GLY A 37 9.50 -23.52 -20.58
N LEU A 38 8.90 -22.44 -21.12
CA LEU A 38 9.00 -22.10 -22.55
C LEU A 38 10.45 -22.01 -23.06
N CYS A 39 11.36 -21.49 -22.22
CA CYS A 39 12.78 -21.42 -22.53
C CYS A 39 13.44 -22.79 -22.77
N ASN A 40 12.85 -23.89 -22.28
CA ASN A 40 13.35 -25.25 -22.48
C ASN A 40 13.16 -25.76 -23.91
N ILE A 41 12.30 -25.11 -24.71
CA ILE A 41 12.23 -25.37 -26.16
C ILE A 41 13.60 -25.11 -26.81
N VAL A 42 14.27 -24.03 -26.42
CA VAL A 42 15.60 -23.69 -26.94
C VAL A 42 16.65 -24.66 -26.41
N ILE A 43 16.56 -25.08 -25.15
CA ILE A 43 17.49 -26.06 -24.56
C ILE A 43 17.37 -27.41 -25.28
N LEU A 44 16.16 -27.88 -25.57
CA LEU A 44 15.93 -29.10 -26.35
C LEU A 44 16.40 -28.93 -27.80
N TYR A 45 16.16 -27.78 -28.42
CA TYR A 45 16.70 -27.51 -29.75
C TYR A 45 18.22 -27.60 -29.77
N VAL A 46 18.92 -26.92 -28.84
CA VAL A 46 20.38 -26.99 -28.72
C VAL A 46 20.86 -28.41 -28.44
N LEU A 47 20.14 -29.16 -27.60
CA LEU A 47 20.44 -30.55 -27.29
C LEU A 47 20.41 -31.44 -28.54
N TYR A 48 19.50 -31.20 -29.50
CA TYR A 48 19.34 -32.02 -30.71
C TYR A 48 20.01 -31.43 -31.96
N ASP A 49 20.35 -30.14 -31.96
CA ASP A 49 21.14 -29.47 -33.00
C ASP A 49 22.64 -29.67 -32.79
N SER A 50 23.12 -29.57 -31.55
CA SER A 50 24.54 -29.67 -31.21
C SER A 50 24.89 -31.07 -30.67
N SER A 51 25.89 -31.73 -31.25
CA SER A 51 26.39 -33.03 -30.75
C SER A 51 27.20 -32.94 -29.45
N ARG A 52 27.27 -31.78 -28.79
CA ARG A 52 28.16 -31.51 -27.65
C ARG A 52 27.36 -31.08 -26.42
N ALA A 53 27.50 -31.84 -25.34
CA ALA A 53 26.89 -31.50 -24.04
C ALA A 53 27.28 -30.10 -23.54
N ARG A 54 28.53 -29.68 -23.77
CA ARG A 54 29.06 -28.35 -23.36
C ARG A 54 28.24 -27.17 -23.90
N ASP A 55 27.61 -27.34 -25.07
CA ASP A 55 26.88 -26.27 -25.73
C ASP A 55 25.51 -26.05 -25.05
N VAL A 56 24.86 -27.15 -24.63
CA VAL A 56 23.63 -27.14 -23.82
C VAL A 56 23.87 -26.50 -22.46
N TRP A 57 24.97 -26.89 -21.79
CA TRP A 57 25.38 -26.32 -20.51
C TRP A 57 25.61 -24.81 -20.58
N ALA A 58 26.38 -24.35 -21.58
CA ALA A 58 26.69 -22.94 -21.74
C ALA A 58 25.42 -22.09 -21.93
N VAL A 59 24.53 -22.49 -22.83
CA VAL A 59 23.28 -21.76 -23.09
C VAL A 59 22.39 -21.76 -21.85
N SER A 60 22.23 -22.90 -21.18
CA SER A 60 21.38 -23.03 -19.99
C SER A 60 21.88 -22.16 -18.83
N MET A 61 23.18 -22.22 -18.52
CA MET A 61 23.76 -21.45 -17.41
C MET A 61 23.76 -19.94 -17.67
N ILE A 62 24.22 -19.51 -18.85
CA ILE A 62 24.27 -18.07 -19.17
C ILE A 62 22.86 -17.49 -19.18
N ARG A 63 21.87 -18.21 -19.73
CA ARG A 63 20.46 -17.79 -19.67
C ARG A 63 19.99 -17.61 -18.22
N ILE A 64 20.24 -18.59 -17.34
CA ILE A 64 19.75 -18.52 -15.95
C ILE A 64 20.34 -17.33 -15.22
N VAL A 65 21.63 -17.05 -15.43
CA VAL A 65 22.29 -15.87 -14.85
C VAL A 65 21.64 -14.59 -15.38
N LEU A 66 21.48 -14.45 -16.71
CA LEU A 66 20.87 -13.26 -17.31
C LEU A 66 19.43 -13.05 -16.81
N VAL A 67 18.60 -14.10 -16.85
CA VAL A 67 17.20 -14.05 -16.37
C VAL A 67 17.14 -13.75 -14.87
N GLY A 68 18.05 -14.32 -14.08
CA GLY A 68 18.16 -14.08 -12.64
C GLY A 68 18.45 -12.61 -12.31
N PHE A 69 19.35 -11.97 -13.06
CA PHE A 69 19.64 -10.54 -12.88
C PHE A 69 18.55 -9.61 -13.42
N THR A 70 17.82 -9.99 -14.46
CA THR A 70 16.80 -9.11 -15.07
C THR A 70 15.43 -9.23 -14.41
N PHE A 71 15.02 -10.43 -14.01
CA PHE A 71 13.62 -10.71 -13.60
C PHE A 71 13.52 -11.39 -12.24
N GLY A 72 14.62 -11.60 -11.53
CA GLY A 72 14.66 -12.42 -10.32
C GLY A 72 15.56 -11.89 -9.22
N ASN A 73 15.83 -12.76 -8.25
CA ASN A 73 16.74 -12.52 -7.13
C ASN A 73 17.74 -13.68 -7.01
N VAL A 74 18.72 -13.51 -6.13
CA VAL A 74 19.81 -14.50 -5.94
C VAL A 74 19.27 -15.89 -5.60
N MET A 75 18.21 -15.97 -4.80
CA MET A 75 17.60 -17.25 -4.37
C MET A 75 16.91 -17.96 -5.53
N MET A 76 16.14 -17.24 -6.36
CA MET A 76 15.53 -17.78 -7.57
C MET A 76 16.59 -18.27 -8.58
N MET A 77 17.70 -17.55 -8.69
CA MET A 77 18.82 -17.96 -9.53
C MET A 77 19.45 -19.27 -9.02
N LEU A 78 19.69 -19.38 -7.72
CA LEU A 78 20.25 -20.59 -7.10
C LEU A 78 19.36 -21.81 -7.35
N TYR A 79 18.06 -21.71 -7.11
CA TYR A 79 17.11 -22.81 -7.35
C TYR A 79 17.10 -23.22 -8.82
N SER A 80 17.07 -22.24 -9.73
CA SER A 80 17.05 -22.47 -11.18
C SER A 80 18.33 -23.12 -11.70
N ILE A 81 19.50 -22.76 -11.17
CA ILE A 81 20.78 -23.40 -11.50
C ILE A 81 20.74 -24.88 -11.13
N CYS A 82 20.34 -25.20 -9.90
CA CYS A 82 20.32 -26.58 -9.41
C CYS A 82 19.31 -27.46 -10.17
N GLY A 83 18.10 -26.94 -10.43
CA GLY A 83 17.13 -27.59 -11.30
C GLY A 83 17.68 -27.83 -12.72
N ALA A 84 18.33 -26.83 -13.31
CA ALA A 84 18.87 -26.94 -14.66
C ALA A 84 20.04 -27.92 -14.76
N VAL A 85 20.87 -28.02 -13.72
CA VAL A 85 21.94 -29.00 -13.63
C VAL A 85 21.38 -30.42 -13.67
N LEU A 86 20.44 -30.73 -12.78
CA LEU A 86 19.84 -32.06 -12.70
C LEU A 86 19.08 -32.41 -13.98
N SER A 87 18.30 -31.46 -14.51
CA SER A 87 17.57 -31.60 -15.77
C SER A 87 18.49 -31.89 -16.96
N THR A 88 19.60 -31.15 -17.10
CA THR A 88 20.54 -31.32 -18.22
C THR A 88 21.21 -32.69 -18.19
N ILE A 89 21.60 -33.16 -17.00
CA ILE A 89 22.17 -34.50 -16.81
C ILE A 89 21.15 -35.57 -17.20
N ALA A 90 19.92 -35.47 -16.69
CA ALA A 90 18.85 -36.44 -16.96
C ALA A 90 18.51 -36.51 -18.45
N MET A 91 18.39 -35.36 -19.13
CA MET A 91 18.11 -35.29 -20.57
C MET A 91 19.24 -35.89 -21.41
N LEU A 92 20.50 -35.60 -21.08
CA LEU A 92 21.66 -36.16 -21.78
C LEU A 92 21.74 -37.69 -21.61
N ALA A 93 21.48 -38.20 -20.40
CA ALA A 93 21.42 -39.62 -20.13
C ALA A 93 20.29 -40.30 -20.92
N ALA A 94 19.08 -39.75 -20.88
CA ALA A 94 17.93 -40.25 -21.61
C ALA A 94 18.18 -40.30 -23.12
N LYS A 95 18.74 -39.21 -23.69
CA LYS A 95 19.11 -39.14 -25.11
C LYS A 95 20.11 -40.23 -25.50
N LYS A 96 21.12 -40.51 -24.66
CA LYS A 96 22.15 -41.52 -24.95
C LYS A 96 21.59 -42.95 -25.05
N THR A 97 20.47 -43.24 -24.38
CA THR A 97 19.84 -44.57 -24.45
C THR A 97 19.14 -44.86 -25.78
N ASN A 98 18.83 -43.84 -26.58
CA ASN A 98 18.00 -43.92 -27.79
C ASN A 98 16.61 -44.58 -27.58
N LYS A 99 16.17 -44.78 -26.33
CA LYS A 99 14.86 -45.37 -26.00
C LYS A 99 13.73 -44.33 -25.93
N PHE A 100 14.08 -43.04 -25.93
CA PHE A 100 13.14 -41.93 -25.75
C PHE A 100 13.19 -40.98 -26.95
N GLY A 101 12.02 -40.61 -27.47
CA GLY A 101 11.87 -39.49 -28.40
C GLY A 101 12.07 -38.13 -27.70
N ILE A 102 12.06 -37.04 -28.47
CA ILE A 102 12.25 -35.67 -27.96
C ILE A 102 11.28 -35.36 -26.83
N THR A 103 10.01 -35.76 -26.96
CA THR A 103 8.99 -35.59 -25.93
C THR A 103 9.32 -36.36 -24.65
N GLY A 104 9.79 -37.61 -24.75
CA GLY A 104 10.19 -38.40 -23.59
C GLY A 104 11.40 -37.79 -22.87
N VAL A 105 12.37 -37.29 -23.62
CA VAL A 105 13.53 -36.57 -23.06
C VAL A 105 13.09 -35.27 -22.37
N SER A 106 12.14 -34.53 -22.95
CA SER A 106 11.56 -33.33 -22.36
C SER A 106 10.83 -33.59 -21.03
N ILE A 107 10.03 -34.66 -20.95
CA ILE A 107 9.36 -35.08 -19.71
C ILE A 107 10.38 -35.39 -18.61
N ILE A 108 11.39 -36.20 -18.94
CA ILE A 108 12.47 -36.54 -18.00
C ILE A 108 13.18 -35.26 -17.53
N GLY A 109 13.45 -34.33 -18.45
CA GLY A 109 14.04 -33.04 -18.15
C GLY A 109 13.17 -32.17 -17.23
N GLY A 110 11.87 -32.07 -17.48
CA GLY A 110 10.94 -31.27 -16.69
C GLY A 110 10.77 -31.79 -15.26
N VAL A 111 10.61 -33.12 -15.12
CA VAL A 111 10.54 -33.76 -13.81
C VAL A 111 11.85 -33.59 -13.03
N ALA A 112 12.99 -33.85 -13.67
CA ALA A 112 14.31 -33.67 -13.05
C ALA A 112 14.59 -32.21 -12.67
N HIS A 113 14.09 -31.24 -13.44
CA HIS A 113 14.22 -29.82 -13.12
C HIS A 113 13.51 -29.47 -11.81
N ASN A 114 12.25 -29.88 -11.68
CA ASN A 114 11.44 -29.59 -10.52
C ASN A 114 11.97 -30.29 -9.26
N ILE A 115 12.46 -31.54 -9.40
CA ILE A 115 13.13 -32.26 -8.31
C ILE A 115 14.38 -31.51 -7.83
N GLY A 116 15.18 -30.99 -8.75
CA GLY A 116 16.39 -30.25 -8.40
C GLY A 116 16.09 -28.94 -7.68
N GLN A 117 15.04 -28.22 -8.11
CA GLN A 117 14.61 -26.98 -7.46
C GLN A 117 14.10 -27.20 -6.04
N ILE A 118 13.16 -28.14 -5.86
CA ILE A 118 12.54 -28.39 -4.55
C ILE A 118 13.53 -28.99 -3.54
N ALA A 119 14.47 -29.82 -3.99
CA ALA A 119 15.51 -30.37 -3.13
C ALA A 119 16.41 -29.27 -2.56
N VAL A 120 16.84 -28.32 -3.39
CA VAL A 120 17.66 -27.19 -2.94
C VAL A 120 16.85 -26.21 -2.11
N ALA A 121 15.60 -25.93 -2.46
CA ALA A 121 14.71 -25.12 -1.63
C ALA A 121 14.53 -25.72 -0.22
N ALA A 122 14.32 -27.03 -0.11
CA ALA A 122 14.19 -27.74 1.17
C ALA A 122 15.48 -27.68 2.02
N ILE A 123 16.65 -27.75 1.38
CA ILE A 123 17.95 -27.63 2.06
C ILE A 123 18.18 -26.18 2.52
N THR A 124 17.97 -25.21 1.64
CA THR A 124 18.26 -23.79 1.93
C THR A 124 17.30 -23.20 2.95
N LEU A 125 16.05 -23.69 3.01
CA LEU A 125 15.04 -23.23 3.97
C LEU A 125 14.92 -24.14 5.20
N GLU A 126 15.83 -25.11 5.35
CA GLU A 126 15.88 -26.07 6.47
C GLU A 126 14.53 -26.73 6.79
N THR A 127 13.69 -26.96 5.77
CA THR A 127 12.34 -27.50 5.95
C THR A 127 12.03 -28.64 4.99
N ALA A 128 11.86 -29.83 5.56
CA ALA A 128 11.45 -31.01 4.81
C ALA A 128 9.97 -30.97 4.36
N GLN A 129 9.16 -30.05 4.92
CA GLN A 129 7.75 -29.91 4.57
C GLN A 129 7.55 -29.53 3.11
N LEU A 130 8.52 -28.88 2.48
CA LEU A 130 8.47 -28.55 1.06
C LEU A 130 8.36 -29.79 0.17
N LEU A 131 8.93 -30.94 0.59
CA LEU A 131 8.84 -32.19 -0.17
C LEU A 131 7.40 -32.71 -0.31
N TYR A 132 6.45 -32.21 0.49
CA TYR A 132 5.02 -32.49 0.32
C TYR A 132 4.50 -32.07 -1.07
N TYR A 133 5.07 -31.01 -1.66
CA TYR A 133 4.69 -30.55 -3.00
C TYR A 133 5.28 -31.41 -4.14
N LEU A 134 6.17 -32.34 -3.83
CA LEU A 134 6.89 -33.13 -4.84
C LEU A 134 5.96 -33.90 -5.81
N PRO A 135 4.88 -34.60 -5.36
CA PRO A 135 3.99 -35.30 -6.27
C PRO A 135 3.33 -34.38 -7.29
N VAL A 136 2.92 -33.18 -6.85
CA VAL A 136 2.28 -32.18 -7.70
C VAL A 136 3.28 -31.60 -8.70
N LEU A 137 4.51 -31.32 -8.26
CA LEU A 137 5.59 -30.86 -9.13
C LEU A 137 6.02 -31.89 -10.17
N VAL A 138 5.98 -33.19 -9.83
CA VAL A 138 6.21 -34.28 -10.80
C VAL A 138 5.13 -34.28 -11.88
N VAL A 139 3.85 -34.20 -11.49
CA VAL A 139 2.73 -34.12 -12.44
C VAL A 139 2.86 -32.89 -13.35
N ALA A 140 3.15 -31.72 -12.77
CA ALA A 140 3.38 -30.50 -13.53
C ALA A 140 4.55 -30.64 -14.51
N GLY A 141 5.66 -31.26 -14.08
CA GLY A 141 6.83 -31.54 -14.92
C GLY A 141 6.51 -32.47 -16.09
N VAL A 142 5.64 -33.47 -15.89
CA VAL A 142 5.17 -34.35 -16.97
C VAL A 142 4.32 -33.59 -17.98
N ILE A 143 3.34 -32.80 -17.51
CA ILE A 143 2.44 -32.03 -18.38
C ILE A 143 3.21 -30.99 -19.20
N CYS A 144 4.03 -30.17 -18.54
CA CYS A 144 4.84 -29.16 -19.21
C CYS A 144 5.85 -29.83 -20.15
N GLY A 145 6.50 -30.91 -19.72
CA GLY A 145 7.44 -31.68 -20.52
C GLY A 145 6.81 -32.27 -21.79
N LEU A 146 5.56 -32.76 -21.72
CA LEU A 146 4.79 -33.23 -22.87
C LEU A 146 4.57 -32.10 -23.89
N ILE A 147 4.04 -30.95 -23.42
CA ILE A 147 3.71 -29.80 -24.27
C ILE A 147 4.97 -29.24 -24.94
N ILE A 148 6.00 -28.92 -24.13
CA ILE A 148 7.28 -28.41 -24.62
C ILE A 148 7.91 -29.41 -25.59
N GLY A 149 7.90 -30.69 -25.24
CA GLY A 149 8.54 -31.74 -26.04
C GLY A 149 7.92 -31.89 -27.42
N PHE A 150 6.58 -31.83 -27.48
CA PHE A 150 5.84 -31.84 -28.74
C PHE A 150 6.15 -30.61 -29.60
N ILE A 151 6.09 -29.41 -29.01
CA ILE A 151 6.41 -28.15 -29.72
C ILE A 151 7.86 -28.17 -30.21
N SER A 152 8.79 -28.61 -29.36
CA SER A 152 10.21 -28.71 -29.70
C SER A 152 10.47 -29.67 -30.85
N GLY A 153 9.77 -30.81 -30.89
CA GLY A 153 9.84 -31.76 -32.01
C GLY A 153 9.46 -31.11 -33.34
N ILE A 154 8.33 -30.40 -33.37
CA ILE A 154 7.87 -29.66 -34.55
C ILE A 154 8.89 -28.58 -34.95
N CYS A 155 9.41 -27.82 -33.97
CA CYS A 155 10.40 -26.78 -34.22
C CYS A 155 11.69 -27.37 -34.81
N ILE A 156 12.21 -28.46 -34.25
CA ILE A 156 13.45 -29.08 -34.73
C ILE A 156 13.30 -29.58 -36.17
N GLU A 157 12.17 -30.18 -36.53
CA GLU A 157 11.93 -30.66 -37.90
C GLU A 157 11.75 -29.52 -38.91
N ARG A 158 11.04 -28.45 -38.53
CA ARG A 158 10.70 -27.34 -39.45
C ARG A 158 11.77 -26.26 -39.55
N VAL A 159 12.52 -26.01 -38.49
CA VAL A 159 13.41 -24.84 -38.39
C VAL A 159 14.86 -25.15 -38.81
N LYS A 160 15.30 -26.40 -38.64
CA LYS A 160 16.67 -26.85 -38.98
C LYS A 160 17.12 -26.53 -40.42
N PRO A 161 16.25 -26.59 -41.46
CA PRO A 161 16.63 -26.23 -42.83
C PRO A 161 16.84 -24.72 -43.04
N TYR A 162 16.15 -23.87 -42.26
CA TYR A 162 16.09 -22.42 -42.48
C TYR A 162 17.00 -21.63 -41.53
N PHE A 163 17.62 -22.29 -40.54
CA PHE A 163 18.41 -21.65 -39.49
C PHE A 163 19.57 -20.78 -40.01
N LYS A 164 20.16 -21.12 -41.17
CA LYS A 164 21.20 -20.29 -41.82
C LYS A 164 20.67 -18.95 -42.35
N ASN A 165 19.44 -18.90 -42.85
CA ASN A 165 18.86 -17.72 -43.48
C ASN A 165 18.12 -16.84 -42.46
N VAL A 166 17.51 -17.46 -41.44
CA VAL A 166 16.83 -16.76 -40.34
C VAL A 166 17.84 -16.02 -39.44
N MET A 167 19.05 -16.55 -39.25
CA MET A 167 20.12 -15.91 -38.50
C MET A 167 20.53 -14.54 -39.04
N SER A 168 20.59 -14.40 -40.36
CA SER A 168 20.93 -13.13 -41.03
C SER A 168 19.84 -12.08 -40.80
N VAL A 169 18.58 -12.50 -40.92
CA VAL A 169 17.42 -11.61 -40.78
C VAL A 169 17.20 -11.22 -39.32
N LEU A 170 17.33 -12.15 -38.37
CA LEU A 170 17.11 -11.88 -36.95
C LEU A 170 18.17 -10.93 -36.37
N VAL A 171 19.44 -11.03 -36.80
CA VAL A 171 20.50 -10.09 -36.40
C VAL A 171 20.22 -8.70 -36.97
N CYS A 172 19.73 -8.58 -38.20
CA CYS A 172 19.33 -7.30 -38.79
C CYS A 172 18.08 -6.70 -38.12
N VAL A 173 17.12 -7.53 -37.72
CA VAL A 173 15.90 -7.08 -37.01
C VAL A 173 16.23 -6.67 -35.58
N ILE A 174 17.10 -7.38 -34.87
CA ILE A 174 17.55 -7.01 -33.52
C ILE A 174 18.40 -5.73 -33.58
N ALA A 175 19.29 -5.60 -34.57
CA ALA A 175 20.05 -4.35 -34.77
C ALA A 175 19.13 -3.18 -35.14
N GLY A 176 18.08 -3.41 -35.95
CA GLY A 176 17.06 -2.41 -36.27
C GLY A 176 16.16 -2.04 -35.09
N ALA A 177 15.82 -3.01 -34.23
CA ALA A 177 15.06 -2.79 -32.99
C ALA A 177 15.88 -2.02 -31.94
N MET A 178 17.19 -2.29 -31.86
CA MET A 178 18.12 -1.53 -31.00
C MET A 178 18.32 -0.09 -31.49
N LEU A 179 18.21 0.16 -32.80
CA LEU A 179 18.26 1.51 -33.39
C LEU A 179 16.95 2.29 -33.27
N SER A 180 15.80 1.60 -33.19
CA SER A 180 14.48 2.23 -32.98
C SER A 180 14.11 2.41 -31.50
N GLY A 181 14.71 1.62 -30.59
CA GLY A 181 14.57 1.81 -29.14
C GLY A 181 15.16 3.13 -28.61
N CYS A 182 16.08 3.77 -29.35
CA CYS A 182 16.58 5.10 -29.01
C CYS A 182 15.66 6.25 -29.47
N ALA A 183 14.66 5.97 -30.31
CA ALA A 183 13.76 7.00 -30.87
C ALA A 183 12.37 7.02 -30.23
N TYR A 184 11.98 5.99 -29.46
CA TYR A 184 10.64 5.89 -28.88
C TYR A 184 10.49 6.50 -27.47
N ASN A 185 11.56 7.03 -26.87
CA ASN A 185 11.52 7.64 -25.53
C ASN A 185 11.48 9.18 -25.51
N ILE A 186 11.16 9.82 -26.63
CA ILE A 186 11.01 11.28 -26.67
C ILE A 186 9.51 11.58 -26.85
N GLY A 187 8.77 11.66 -25.74
CA GLY A 187 7.43 12.26 -25.77
C GLY A 187 6.41 11.82 -24.71
N ALA A 188 6.60 10.67 -24.04
CA ALA A 188 5.76 10.26 -22.92
C ALA A 188 6.63 10.04 -21.68
N THR A 189 6.74 11.06 -20.83
CA THR A 189 7.29 10.89 -19.48
C THR A 189 6.41 9.87 -18.76
N ARG A 190 6.90 8.64 -18.64
CA ARG A 190 6.22 7.60 -17.86
C ARG A 190 6.14 8.10 -16.43
N VAL A 191 4.92 8.19 -15.90
CA VAL A 191 4.73 8.46 -14.47
C VAL A 191 5.07 7.16 -13.74
N GLU A 192 6.05 7.26 -12.87
CA GLU A 192 6.46 6.21 -11.95
C GLU A 192 5.73 6.42 -10.62
N GLN A 193 5.58 5.32 -9.86
CA GLN A 193 4.96 5.37 -8.55
C GLN A 193 5.78 4.56 -7.57
N LYS A 194 5.83 5.04 -6.33
CA LYS A 194 6.45 4.33 -5.22
C LYS A 194 5.62 4.52 -3.96
N SER A 195 5.46 3.45 -3.20
CA SER A 195 4.72 3.46 -1.96
C SER A 195 5.58 2.96 -0.81
N ASP A 196 5.40 3.57 0.35
CA ASP A 196 5.98 3.12 1.61
C ASP A 196 4.93 3.19 2.73
N SER A 197 5.12 2.35 3.75
CA SER A 197 4.21 2.25 4.88
C SER A 197 4.97 2.18 6.20
N PHE A 198 4.53 2.96 7.17
CA PHE A 198 5.13 3.06 8.50
C PHE A 198 4.04 3.22 9.57
N PHE A 199 4.42 3.14 10.85
CA PHE A 199 3.50 3.27 11.98
C PHE A 199 3.84 4.53 12.76
N ALA A 200 2.87 5.44 12.92
CA ALA A 200 2.98 6.66 13.70
C ALA A 200 1.58 7.08 14.17
N MET A 201 1.47 7.88 15.24
CA MET A 201 0.19 8.38 15.76
C MET A 201 -0.84 7.27 16.00
N ASP A 202 -0.37 6.15 16.56
CA ASP A 202 -1.15 4.94 16.85
C ASP A 202 -1.89 4.33 15.64
N THR A 203 -1.36 4.50 14.42
CA THR A 203 -1.97 3.96 13.21
C THR A 203 -0.94 3.62 12.13
N TYR A 204 -1.35 2.74 11.20
CA TYR A 204 -0.58 2.50 9.99
C TYR A 204 -0.83 3.61 8.97
N MET A 205 0.26 4.19 8.49
CA MET A 205 0.26 5.22 7.47
C MET A 205 0.85 4.65 6.18
N THR A 206 0.28 5.02 5.04
CA THR A 206 0.80 4.66 3.72
C THR A 206 0.93 5.93 2.88
N VAL A 207 2.11 6.15 2.35
CA VAL A 207 2.42 7.24 1.43
C VAL A 207 2.65 6.64 0.06
N THR A 208 1.97 7.15 -0.96
CA THR A 208 2.23 6.81 -2.36
C THR A 208 2.60 8.08 -3.12
N LEU A 209 3.79 8.09 -3.72
CA LEU A 209 4.31 9.20 -4.52
C LEU A 209 4.21 8.87 -6.01
N TYR A 210 3.87 9.88 -6.81
CA TYR A 210 3.82 9.86 -8.27
C TYR A 210 4.83 10.89 -8.80
N TYR A 211 5.77 10.43 -9.62
CA TYR A 211 6.86 11.24 -10.14
C TYR A 211 7.17 10.89 -11.58
N ASP A 212 7.88 11.76 -12.28
CA ASP A 212 8.35 11.47 -13.63
C ASP A 212 9.72 10.79 -13.60
N GLY A 213 10.09 10.12 -14.68
CA GLY A 213 11.40 9.45 -14.80
C GLY A 213 12.62 10.39 -14.82
N THR A 214 12.47 11.70 -14.53
CA THR A 214 13.60 12.62 -14.32
C THR A 214 14.03 12.68 -12.85
N VAL A 215 13.15 12.26 -11.93
CA VAL A 215 13.49 12.08 -10.52
C VAL A 215 14.14 10.71 -10.34
N ASN A 216 15.35 10.66 -9.77
CA ASN A 216 16.03 9.39 -9.51
C ASN A 216 15.47 8.72 -8.24
N ASP A 217 15.64 7.40 -8.13
CA ASP A 217 15.13 6.63 -7.00
C ASP A 217 15.64 7.12 -5.63
N GLU A 218 16.88 7.60 -5.57
CA GLU A 218 17.49 8.14 -4.35
C GLU A 218 16.73 9.36 -3.82
N LYS A 219 16.39 10.34 -4.67
CA LYS A 219 15.57 11.48 -4.27
C LYS A 219 14.18 11.06 -3.80
N VAL A 220 13.59 10.03 -4.42
CA VAL A 220 12.28 9.54 -4.01
C VAL A 220 12.35 8.89 -2.63
N GLU A 221 13.40 8.12 -2.34
CA GLU A 221 13.65 7.59 -0.99
C GLU A 221 13.89 8.69 0.04
N ASP A 222 14.62 9.75 -0.32
CA ASP A 222 14.84 10.90 0.56
C ASP A 222 13.50 11.57 0.90
N VAL A 223 12.62 11.77 -0.09
CA VAL A 223 11.29 12.36 0.15
C VAL A 223 10.45 11.45 1.06
N LEU A 224 10.43 10.14 0.82
CA LEU A 224 9.72 9.19 1.68
C LEU A 224 10.27 9.20 3.12
N SER A 225 11.59 9.23 3.26
CA SER A 225 12.25 9.28 4.57
C SER A 225 11.91 10.56 5.34
N ASN A 226 11.92 11.72 4.66
CA ASN A 226 11.52 12.99 5.27
C ASN A 226 10.03 12.99 5.66
N LEU A 227 9.14 12.40 4.85
CA LEU A 227 7.72 12.28 5.22
C LEU A 227 7.53 11.40 6.46
N HIS A 228 8.30 10.34 6.58
CA HIS A 228 8.31 9.50 7.77
C HIS A 228 8.81 10.26 9.00
N GLU A 229 9.94 10.97 8.88
CA GLU A 229 10.49 11.81 9.96
C GLU A 229 9.49 12.89 10.40
N LEU A 230 8.79 13.55 9.46
CA LEU A 230 7.70 14.46 9.78
C LEU A 230 6.63 13.76 10.64
N ALA A 231 6.19 12.55 10.26
CA ALA A 231 5.17 11.83 11.03
C ALA A 231 5.64 11.50 12.45
N GLU A 232 6.89 11.06 12.62
CA GLU A 232 7.49 10.78 13.93
C GLU A 232 7.63 12.06 14.78
N ASP A 233 8.07 13.17 14.19
CA ASP A 233 8.19 14.46 14.87
C ASP A 233 6.84 14.93 15.40
N TYR A 234 5.80 14.89 14.56
CA TYR A 234 4.45 15.31 14.94
C TYR A 234 3.82 14.37 15.97
N ASP A 235 4.05 13.06 15.88
CA ASP A 235 3.61 12.10 16.90
C ASP A 235 4.25 12.40 18.26
N ASN A 236 5.56 12.63 18.28
CA ASN A 236 6.28 12.99 19.49
C ASN A 236 5.84 14.34 20.07
N LEU A 237 5.61 15.33 19.22
CA LEU A 237 5.24 16.69 19.60
C LEU A 237 3.81 16.77 20.17
N PHE A 238 2.88 15.99 19.61
CA PHE A 238 1.46 16.03 19.93
C PHE A 238 0.98 14.94 20.90
N SER A 239 1.85 14.00 21.25
CA SER A 239 1.52 12.90 22.17
C SER A 239 1.01 13.39 23.53
N VAL A 240 -0.06 12.80 24.04
CA VAL A 240 -0.55 13.06 25.40
C VAL A 240 0.24 12.29 26.48
N THR A 241 1.07 11.32 26.08
CA THR A 241 1.80 10.42 26.98
C THR A 241 3.29 10.68 27.04
N ASN A 242 3.89 11.21 25.97
CA ASN A 242 5.31 11.59 25.97
C ASN A 242 5.54 12.82 26.88
N PRO A 243 6.31 12.73 27.98
CA PRO A 243 6.51 13.84 28.91
C PRO A 243 7.17 15.07 28.29
N GLU A 244 7.94 14.90 27.21
CA GLU A 244 8.64 16.00 26.54
C GLU A 244 7.78 16.71 25.48
N SER A 245 6.67 16.11 25.07
CA SER A 245 5.73 16.68 24.09
C SER A 245 5.12 18.01 24.57
N ASP A 246 4.74 18.88 23.64
CA ASP A 246 4.11 20.14 23.99
C ASP A 246 2.76 19.90 24.70
N ILE A 247 2.01 18.90 24.25
CA ILE A 247 0.68 18.57 24.78
C ILE A 247 0.75 18.01 26.20
N SER A 248 1.67 17.08 26.49
CA SER A 248 1.87 16.60 27.85
C SER A 248 2.37 17.71 28.77
N ARG A 249 3.30 18.56 28.33
CA ARG A 249 3.76 19.71 29.14
C ARG A 249 2.60 20.66 29.46
N LEU A 250 1.75 20.98 28.48
CA LEU A 250 0.55 21.82 28.69
C LEU A 250 -0.41 21.18 29.70
N ASN A 251 -0.75 19.90 29.53
CA ASN A 251 -1.66 19.17 30.42
C ASN A 251 -1.15 19.06 31.85
N ASN A 252 0.17 19.09 32.05
CA ASN A 252 0.81 19.00 33.37
C ASN A 252 1.19 20.37 33.98
N ALA A 253 0.96 21.48 33.28
CA ALA A 253 1.37 22.82 33.70
C ALA A 253 0.53 23.42 34.84
N LYS A 254 -0.65 22.85 35.12
CA LYS A 254 -1.55 23.24 36.23
C LYS A 254 -1.83 24.75 36.27
N GLY A 255 -2.13 25.36 35.12
CA GLY A 255 -2.39 26.81 35.03
C GLY A 255 -1.17 27.68 34.73
N SER A 256 0.02 27.10 34.62
CA SER A 256 1.24 27.82 34.24
C SER A 256 1.28 28.07 32.73
N VAL A 257 1.93 29.15 32.32
CA VAL A 257 2.22 29.43 30.91
C VAL A 257 3.30 28.46 30.43
N VAL A 258 3.09 27.88 29.25
CA VAL A 258 4.05 26.99 28.58
C VAL A 258 4.39 27.55 27.21
N ASN A 259 5.68 27.62 26.91
CA ASN A 259 6.16 27.91 25.57
C ASN A 259 6.12 26.62 24.74
N VAL A 260 5.54 26.71 23.54
CA VAL A 260 5.36 25.58 22.63
C VAL A 260 5.95 25.89 21.26
N SER A 261 6.09 24.86 20.43
CA SER A 261 6.44 25.04 19.01
C SER A 261 5.41 25.89 18.27
N SER A 262 5.82 26.48 17.15
CA SER A 262 4.91 27.19 16.22
C SER A 262 3.79 26.28 15.72
N GLU A 263 4.11 25.02 15.50
CA GLU A 263 3.24 23.99 14.97
C GLU A 263 2.13 23.65 15.98
N THR A 264 2.48 23.48 17.25
CA THR A 264 1.51 23.29 18.34
C THR A 264 0.63 24.53 18.52
N TYR A 265 1.22 25.72 18.45
CA TYR A 265 0.45 26.96 18.55
C TYR A 265 -0.56 27.10 17.39
N GLU A 266 -0.14 26.80 16.16
CA GLU A 266 -0.98 26.85 14.97
C GLU A 266 -2.16 25.87 15.06
N ILE A 267 -1.91 24.60 15.38
CA ILE A 267 -2.98 23.59 15.43
C ILE A 267 -3.98 23.86 16.57
N ILE A 268 -3.51 24.33 17.74
CA ILE A 268 -4.40 24.72 18.85
C ILE A 268 -5.23 25.96 18.47
N SER A 269 -4.61 26.96 17.83
CA SER A 269 -5.34 28.13 17.35
C SER A 269 -6.43 27.76 16.35
N LYS A 270 -6.10 26.92 15.35
CA LYS A 270 -7.09 26.40 14.39
C LYS A 270 -8.19 25.63 15.10
N SER A 271 -7.84 24.80 16.08
CA SER A 271 -8.81 24.00 16.84
C SER A 271 -9.81 24.88 17.58
N ILE A 272 -9.34 25.96 18.22
CA ILE A 272 -10.22 26.94 18.90
C ILE A 272 -11.19 27.59 17.93
N ASP A 273 -10.74 27.96 16.73
CA ASP A 273 -11.62 28.58 15.74
C ASP A 273 -12.68 27.61 15.22
N ILE A 274 -12.31 26.34 14.99
CA ILE A 274 -13.26 25.29 14.60
C ILE A 274 -14.25 24.97 15.74
N SER A 275 -13.78 24.97 16.99
CA SER A 275 -14.66 24.81 18.16
C SER A 275 -15.71 25.91 18.23
N LYS A 276 -15.35 27.17 17.97
CA LYS A 276 -16.32 28.28 17.90
C LYS A 276 -17.31 28.10 16.76
N GLU A 277 -16.83 27.73 15.58
CA GLU A 277 -17.65 27.55 14.38
C GLU A 277 -18.67 26.42 14.54
N THR A 278 -18.31 25.38 15.29
CA THR A 278 -19.13 24.19 15.52
C THR A 278 -19.91 24.23 16.84
N ASP A 279 -20.00 25.39 17.50
CA ASP A 279 -20.66 25.58 18.81
C ASP A 279 -20.17 24.57 19.88
N GLY A 280 -18.86 24.28 19.87
CA GLY A 280 -18.20 23.36 20.82
C GLY A 280 -18.42 21.86 20.54
N LEU A 281 -19.04 21.51 19.41
CA LEU A 281 -19.25 20.09 19.05
C LEU A 281 -17.95 19.38 18.63
N PHE A 282 -16.97 20.15 18.15
CA PHE A 282 -15.56 19.77 18.19
C PHE A 282 -14.87 20.56 19.30
N ASP A 283 -14.19 19.87 20.22
CA ASP A 283 -13.44 20.54 21.29
C ASP A 283 -12.24 19.69 21.73
N ILE A 284 -11.04 20.24 21.59
CA ILE A 284 -9.79 19.56 21.97
C ILE A 284 -9.62 19.44 23.49
N THR A 285 -10.40 20.16 24.29
CA THR A 285 -10.39 20.09 25.76
C THR A 285 -11.19 18.92 26.33
N LEU A 286 -11.76 18.04 25.49
CA LEU A 286 -12.51 16.86 25.92
C LEU A 286 -11.65 15.78 26.59
N TYR A 287 -10.33 15.92 26.62
CA TYR A 287 -9.43 14.89 27.14
C TYR A 287 -9.76 14.42 28.56
N PRO A 288 -10.10 15.28 29.56
CA PRO A 288 -10.50 14.82 30.89
C PRO A 288 -11.71 13.86 30.86
N ILE A 289 -12.65 14.08 29.94
CA ILE A 289 -13.82 13.22 29.73
C ILE A 289 -13.38 11.89 29.09
N VAL A 290 -12.55 11.94 28.05
CA VAL A 290 -11.97 10.75 27.41
C VAL A 290 -11.25 9.86 28.44
N LYS A 291 -10.50 10.46 29.37
CA LYS A 291 -9.82 9.74 30.47
C LYS A 291 -10.78 9.02 31.41
N VAL A 292 -11.87 9.67 31.79
CA VAL A 292 -12.85 9.11 32.74
C VAL A 292 -13.63 7.95 32.12
N TRP A 293 -13.88 8.00 30.82
CA TRP A 293 -14.45 6.89 30.05
C TRP A 293 -13.45 5.77 29.73
N GLY A 294 -12.16 5.98 29.97
CA GLY A 294 -11.11 4.99 29.76
C GLY A 294 -10.78 4.76 28.28
N PHE A 295 -10.93 5.79 27.43
CA PHE A 295 -10.53 5.76 26.01
C PHE A 295 -9.08 6.25 25.78
N THR A 296 -8.24 6.22 26.81
CA THR A 296 -6.84 6.68 26.75
C THR A 296 -5.90 5.63 26.20
N VAL A 297 -4.96 6.05 25.37
CA VAL A 297 -3.83 5.20 24.94
C VAL A 297 -2.75 5.26 26.02
N GLY A 298 -2.41 4.13 26.67
CA GLY A 298 -1.35 4.16 27.69
C GLY A 298 -1.12 2.95 28.59
N GLU A 299 -2.02 1.97 28.69
CA GLU A 299 -1.80 0.80 29.55
C GLU A 299 -2.19 -0.51 28.86
N ASN A 300 -1.28 -1.09 28.07
CA ASN A 300 -1.13 -2.50 27.67
C ASN A 300 -2.38 -3.39 27.42
N ASP A 301 -3.55 -2.81 27.20
CA ASP A 301 -4.78 -3.51 26.90
C ASP A 301 -5.76 -2.47 26.37
N LEU A 302 -6.25 -2.66 25.14
CA LEU A 302 -7.10 -1.69 24.44
C LEU A 302 -8.45 -1.43 25.13
N ASN A 303 -8.76 -2.06 26.27
CA ASN A 303 -10.00 -1.88 27.02
C ASN A 303 -9.89 -2.14 28.54
N SER A 304 -8.69 -2.25 29.15
CA SER A 304 -8.58 -2.69 30.56
C SER A 304 -9.17 -1.72 31.59
N GLY A 305 -9.39 -0.45 31.20
CA GLY A 305 -9.98 0.59 32.06
C GLY A 305 -11.31 1.16 31.55
N SER A 306 -11.81 0.72 30.38
CA SER A 306 -13.01 1.30 29.76
C SER A 306 -14.28 0.82 30.49
N ARG A 307 -15.05 1.77 31.01
CA ARG A 307 -16.31 1.51 31.72
C ARG A 307 -17.18 2.75 31.67
N VAL A 308 -18.49 2.57 31.85
CA VAL A 308 -19.39 3.68 32.11
C VAL A 308 -18.99 4.34 33.44
N PRO A 309 -18.60 5.62 33.45
CA PRO A 309 -18.19 6.29 34.67
C PRO A 309 -19.39 6.69 35.54
N ASP A 310 -19.11 7.19 36.74
CA ASP A 310 -20.11 7.93 37.49
C ASP A 310 -20.47 9.22 36.73
N MET A 311 -21.70 9.28 36.22
CA MET A 311 -22.16 10.39 35.39
C MET A 311 -22.22 11.72 36.14
N GLN A 312 -22.31 11.73 37.49
CA GLN A 312 -22.19 12.97 38.26
C GLN A 312 -20.77 13.50 38.25
N VAL A 313 -19.78 12.60 38.33
CA VAL A 313 -18.36 12.95 38.24
C VAL A 313 -18.01 13.41 36.84
N ALA A 314 -18.46 12.70 35.81
CA ALA A 314 -18.24 13.09 34.41
C ALA A 314 -18.83 14.47 34.12
N LYS A 315 -20.08 14.73 34.55
CA LYS A 315 -20.72 16.04 34.39
C LYS A 315 -19.95 17.15 35.11
N LYS A 316 -19.50 16.92 36.34
CA LYS A 316 -18.70 17.91 37.07
C LYS A 316 -17.41 18.25 36.32
N ILE A 317 -16.72 17.23 35.80
CA ILE A 317 -15.48 17.42 35.03
C ILE A 317 -15.76 18.20 33.75
N LEU A 318 -16.86 17.91 33.07
CA LEU A 318 -17.31 18.62 31.88
C LEU A 318 -17.54 20.10 32.18
N ASP A 319 -18.38 20.39 33.17
CA ASP A 319 -18.79 21.76 33.54
C ASP A 319 -17.60 22.62 34.03
N GLU A 320 -16.57 22.01 34.63
CA GLU A 320 -15.44 22.73 35.24
C GLU A 320 -14.19 22.83 34.35
N ASN A 321 -13.97 21.89 33.42
CA ASN A 321 -12.67 21.74 32.75
C ASN A 321 -12.74 21.67 31.22
N VAL A 322 -13.93 21.58 30.62
CA VAL A 322 -14.12 21.43 29.17
C VAL A 322 -14.74 22.69 28.59
N GLY A 323 -14.13 23.18 27.51
CA GLY A 323 -14.50 24.38 26.79
C GLY A 323 -13.25 25.04 26.21
N TYR A 324 -13.24 25.30 24.90
CA TYR A 324 -12.14 25.98 24.22
C TYR A 324 -11.80 27.36 24.83
N GLU A 325 -12.73 27.99 25.55
CA GLU A 325 -12.53 29.23 26.28
C GLU A 325 -11.53 29.11 27.44
N HIS A 326 -11.26 27.90 27.91
CA HIS A 326 -10.23 27.60 28.91
C HIS A 326 -8.80 27.60 28.34
N ILE A 327 -8.65 27.83 27.03
CA ILE A 327 -7.35 27.93 26.36
C ILE A 327 -7.03 29.40 26.09
N SER A 328 -5.97 29.89 26.70
CA SER A 328 -5.42 31.23 26.46
C SER A 328 -4.21 31.17 25.53
N LEU A 329 -4.35 31.70 24.32
CA LEU A 329 -3.23 31.95 23.42
C LEU A 329 -2.54 33.27 23.78
N LEU A 330 -1.23 33.22 24.00
CA LEU A 330 -0.40 34.36 24.39
C LEU A 330 0.68 34.64 23.31
N PRO A 331 1.34 35.81 23.32
CA PRO A 331 2.43 36.12 22.39
C PRO A 331 3.61 35.13 22.48
N ASP A 332 4.45 35.11 21.44
CA ASP A 332 5.68 34.31 21.35
C ASP A 332 5.46 32.79 21.53
N ASN A 333 4.39 32.25 20.94
CA ASN A 333 3.99 30.84 21.03
C ASN A 333 3.77 30.35 22.48
N ASN A 334 3.32 31.22 23.37
CA ASN A 334 2.98 30.85 24.73
C ASN A 334 1.50 30.45 24.81
N ILE A 335 1.19 29.38 25.54
CA ILE A 335 -0.18 28.91 25.78
C ILE A 335 -0.37 28.69 27.28
N LYS A 336 -1.56 29.00 27.77
CA LYS A 336 -1.97 28.69 29.13
C LYS A 336 -3.34 28.01 29.11
N LEU A 337 -3.45 26.90 29.83
CA LEU A 337 -4.71 26.23 30.12
C LEU A 337 -5.20 26.65 31.51
N ASP A 338 -6.51 26.75 31.71
CA ASP A 338 -7.04 26.91 33.06
C ASP A 338 -6.74 25.68 33.95
N PRO A 339 -6.68 25.84 35.28
CA PRO A 339 -6.41 24.71 36.17
C PRO A 339 -7.46 23.60 36.04
N GLY A 340 -7.02 22.39 35.68
CA GLY A 340 -7.89 21.21 35.53
C GLY A 340 -8.25 20.89 34.08
N THR A 341 -8.12 21.87 33.17
CA THR A 341 -8.25 21.67 31.73
C THR A 341 -7.10 20.83 31.19
N MET A 342 -7.42 19.91 30.30
CA MET A 342 -6.44 19.12 29.54
C MET A 342 -6.89 19.04 28.09
N ILE A 343 -5.95 18.98 27.16
CA ILE A 343 -6.18 18.91 25.72
C ILE A 343 -5.69 17.60 25.12
N ASP A 344 -6.36 17.18 24.04
CA ASP A 344 -5.98 16.08 23.16
C ASP A 344 -6.25 16.51 21.70
N LEU A 345 -5.30 16.24 20.82
CA LEU A 345 -5.36 16.61 19.41
C LEU A 345 -5.77 15.43 18.50
N GLY A 346 -6.17 14.27 19.04
CA GLY A 346 -6.47 13.07 18.27
C GLY A 346 -7.51 13.23 17.15
N ALA A 347 -8.44 14.18 17.29
CA ALA A 347 -9.49 14.50 16.33
C ALA A 347 -9.10 15.56 15.27
N VAL A 348 -7.85 16.06 15.28
CA VAL A 348 -7.38 17.10 14.33
C VAL A 348 -5.95 16.87 13.82
N ALA A 349 -5.13 16.16 14.61
CA ALA A 349 -3.69 16.03 14.37
C ALA A 349 -3.33 15.27 13.09
N LYS A 350 -4.10 14.24 12.72
CA LYS A 350 -3.84 13.47 11.49
C LYS A 350 -4.16 14.30 10.25
N GLY A 351 -5.28 15.02 10.27
CA GLY A 351 -5.61 16.01 9.26
C GLY A 351 -4.52 17.07 9.10
N TYR A 352 -4.04 17.62 10.22
CA TYR A 352 -2.96 18.60 10.22
C TYR A 352 -1.64 18.04 9.67
N LEU A 353 -1.24 16.83 10.09
CA LEU A 353 -0.04 16.16 9.56
C LEU A 353 -0.11 15.99 8.05
N SER A 354 -1.26 15.54 7.53
CA SER A 354 -1.46 15.37 6.09
C SER A 354 -1.29 16.68 5.30
N GLN A 355 -1.70 17.81 5.89
CA GLN A 355 -1.47 19.14 5.32
C GLN A 355 0.01 19.50 5.31
N LYS A 356 0.73 19.28 6.41
CA LYS A 356 2.17 19.58 6.52
C LYS A 356 3.03 18.72 5.59
N MET A 357 2.68 17.44 5.44
CA MET A 357 3.27 16.56 4.43
C MET A 357 3.03 17.07 3.01
N THR A 358 1.82 17.57 2.72
CA THR A 358 1.50 18.16 1.42
C THR A 358 2.28 19.46 1.17
N ASP A 359 2.43 20.30 2.19
CA ASP A 359 3.23 21.52 2.11
C ASP A 359 4.71 21.23 1.87
N TYR A 360 5.25 20.18 2.49
CA TYR A 360 6.59 19.68 2.21
C TYR A 360 6.70 19.22 0.75
N LEU A 361 5.76 18.40 0.26
CA LEU A 361 5.75 17.88 -1.10
C LEU A 361 5.71 18.98 -2.18
N ARG A 362 5.05 20.12 -1.92
CA ARG A 362 5.04 21.30 -2.81
C ARG A 362 6.43 21.86 -3.09
N ASN A 363 7.38 21.61 -2.20
CA ASN A 363 8.76 22.06 -2.33
C ASN A 363 9.69 20.97 -2.92
N THR A 364 9.13 19.90 -3.47
CA THR A 364 9.87 18.77 -4.06
C THR A 364 9.58 18.62 -5.56
N ASP A 365 10.31 17.73 -6.23
CA ASP A 365 10.10 17.39 -7.65
C ASP A 365 8.89 16.44 -7.87
N ILE A 366 8.26 15.95 -6.79
CA ILE A 366 7.12 15.02 -6.84
C ILE A 366 5.89 15.69 -7.48
N LYS A 367 5.23 14.97 -8.39
CA LYS A 367 4.11 15.49 -9.20
C LYS A 367 2.74 15.21 -8.58
N GLY A 368 2.65 14.17 -7.77
CA GLY A 368 1.45 13.88 -7.00
C GLY A 368 1.69 12.89 -5.89
N ALA A 369 0.73 12.80 -4.97
CA ALA A 369 0.79 11.84 -3.88
C ALA A 369 -0.61 11.49 -3.35
N VAL A 370 -0.68 10.32 -2.71
CA VAL A 370 -1.78 9.94 -1.82
C VAL A 370 -1.17 9.64 -0.46
N LEU A 371 -1.59 10.40 0.55
CA LEU A 371 -1.19 10.25 1.94
C LEU A 371 -2.36 9.64 2.70
N SER A 372 -2.27 8.37 3.10
CA SER A 372 -3.30 7.66 3.86
C SER A 372 -2.84 7.49 5.29
N LEU A 373 -3.35 8.32 6.21
CA LEU A 373 -2.94 8.38 7.61
C LEU A 373 -4.06 7.79 8.50
N GLY A 374 -4.14 6.46 8.58
CA GLY A 374 -5.13 5.79 9.42
C GLY A 374 -6.59 6.00 9.00
N GLY A 375 -6.87 6.07 7.70
CA GLY A 375 -8.21 6.36 7.15
C GLY A 375 -8.44 7.82 6.78
N ASN A 376 -7.54 8.72 7.20
CA ASN A 376 -7.52 10.11 6.73
C ASN A 376 -6.70 10.17 5.45
N VAL A 377 -7.33 10.46 4.32
CA VAL A 377 -6.64 10.49 3.02
C VAL A 377 -6.45 11.93 2.56
N GLN A 378 -5.23 12.31 2.19
CA GLN A 378 -4.94 13.58 1.53
C GLN A 378 -4.36 13.31 0.15
N THR A 379 -4.91 13.98 -0.85
CA THR A 379 -4.40 13.93 -2.22
C THR A 379 -3.60 15.18 -2.53
N TYR A 380 -2.52 15.01 -3.30
CA TYR A 380 -1.65 16.10 -3.74
C TYR A 380 -1.36 15.93 -5.24
N GLY A 381 -1.40 17.02 -6.01
CA GLY A 381 -1.01 17.02 -7.41
C GLY A 381 -1.81 16.05 -8.30
N MET A 382 -1.13 15.38 -9.23
CA MET A 382 -1.77 14.48 -10.21
C MET A 382 -1.12 13.10 -10.24
N LYS A 383 -1.95 12.06 -10.39
CA LYS A 383 -1.47 10.66 -10.53
C LYS A 383 -0.94 10.32 -11.92
N ASN A 384 -1.28 11.14 -12.93
CA ASN A 384 -0.85 10.95 -14.31
C ASN A 384 -0.89 12.26 -15.12
N ASN A 385 -0.27 12.24 -16.30
CA ASN A 385 -0.21 13.40 -17.21
C ASN A 385 -1.57 13.74 -17.84
N SER A 386 -2.56 12.86 -17.77
CA SER A 386 -3.92 13.09 -18.28
C SER A 386 -4.75 13.96 -17.33
N GLY A 387 -4.31 14.14 -16.09
CA GLY A 387 -5.02 14.89 -15.06
C GLY A 387 -6.19 14.12 -14.44
N ASP A 388 -6.17 12.77 -14.51
CA ASP A 388 -7.23 11.96 -13.91
C ASP A 388 -7.29 12.17 -12.39
N LYS A 389 -8.51 12.10 -11.83
CA LYS A 389 -8.73 12.22 -10.39
C LYS A 389 -8.24 10.98 -9.63
N TYR A 390 -7.84 11.13 -8.37
CA TYR A 390 -7.59 9.98 -7.49
C TYR A 390 -8.90 9.29 -7.12
N ASP A 391 -8.89 7.96 -7.11
CA ASP A 391 -10.01 7.14 -6.67
C ASP A 391 -9.80 6.80 -5.18
N ILE A 392 -10.59 7.41 -4.29
CA ILE A 392 -10.50 7.20 -2.85
C ILE A 392 -11.67 6.34 -2.39
N GLY A 393 -11.37 5.15 -1.84
CA GLY A 393 -12.38 4.23 -1.32
C GLY A 393 -12.99 4.72 -0.01
N ILE A 394 -14.31 4.63 0.11
CA ILE A 394 -15.04 4.91 1.35
C ILE A 394 -15.44 3.58 1.99
N THR A 395 -14.88 3.30 3.16
CA THR A 395 -15.11 2.05 3.91
C THR A 395 -16.57 1.90 4.35
N ASN A 396 -17.07 0.67 4.33
CA ASN A 396 -18.37 0.33 4.87
C ASN A 396 -18.29 0.29 6.41
N PRO A 397 -19.08 1.13 7.13
CA PRO A 397 -19.04 1.16 8.59
C PRO A 397 -19.61 -0.11 9.27
N PHE A 398 -20.28 -0.99 8.51
CA PHE A 398 -20.90 -2.22 9.01
C PHE A 398 -20.13 -3.50 8.67
N GLU A 399 -19.29 -3.46 7.62
CA GLU A 399 -18.51 -4.61 7.16
C GLU A 399 -17.05 -4.20 6.98
N ASN A 400 -16.19 -4.67 7.89
CA ASN A 400 -14.75 -4.44 7.81
C ASN A 400 -14.22 -4.95 6.46
N ASP A 401 -13.30 -4.19 5.86
CA ASP A 401 -12.65 -4.49 4.58
C ASP A 401 -13.53 -4.40 3.32
N GLU A 402 -14.81 -4.00 3.44
CA GLU A 402 -15.64 -3.66 2.29
C GLU A 402 -15.71 -2.14 2.05
N LEU A 403 -15.85 -1.74 0.78
CA LEU A 403 -16.06 -0.34 0.38
C LEU A 403 -17.54 -0.11 0.05
N THR A 404 -18.13 0.93 0.64
CA THR A 404 -19.47 1.42 0.26
C THR A 404 -19.44 2.12 -1.11
N GLY A 405 -18.32 2.73 -1.47
CA GLY A 405 -18.17 3.43 -2.74
C GLY A 405 -16.79 4.04 -2.93
N VAL A 406 -16.65 4.81 -3.99
CA VAL A 406 -15.41 5.50 -4.36
C VAL A 406 -15.73 6.97 -4.63
N VAL A 407 -14.94 7.88 -4.07
CA VAL A 407 -14.97 9.30 -4.41
C VAL A 407 -13.78 9.65 -5.30
N ARG A 408 -14.03 10.41 -6.37
CA ARG A 408 -13.00 10.87 -7.30
C ARG A 408 -12.62 12.31 -7.01
N ILE A 409 -11.39 12.54 -6.56
CA ILE A 409 -10.95 13.87 -6.11
C ILE A 409 -9.46 14.11 -6.36
N ASN A 410 -9.07 15.39 -6.47
CA ASN A 410 -7.68 15.85 -6.52
C ASN A 410 -7.51 17.00 -5.52
N GLU A 411 -6.29 17.14 -4.96
CA GLU A 411 -5.87 18.25 -4.11
C GLU A 411 -6.80 18.56 -2.92
N LYS A 412 -7.37 17.50 -2.33
CA LYS A 412 -8.31 17.57 -1.20
C LYS A 412 -8.00 16.48 -0.17
N ALA A 413 -8.34 16.79 1.08
CA ALA A 413 -8.52 15.83 2.16
C ALA A 413 -9.84 15.07 1.98
N VAL A 414 -9.87 13.79 2.34
CA VAL A 414 -11.04 12.91 2.45
C VAL A 414 -10.89 12.17 3.78
N ILE A 415 -11.58 12.64 4.80
CA ILE A 415 -11.39 12.20 6.19
C ILE A 415 -12.70 11.66 6.74
N THR A 416 -12.64 10.49 7.38
CA THR A 416 -13.83 9.78 7.86
C THR A 416 -13.81 9.58 9.37
N SER A 417 -14.86 10.03 10.03
CA SER A 417 -15.15 9.74 11.44
C SER A 417 -16.31 8.74 11.56
N GLY A 418 -16.19 7.78 12.49
CA GLY A 418 -17.25 6.79 12.72
C GLY A 418 -17.08 6.00 14.01
N ALA A 419 -18.21 5.54 14.56
CA ALA A 419 -18.28 4.83 15.85
C ALA A 419 -17.73 3.40 15.83
N TYR A 420 -17.37 2.86 14.67
CA TYR A 420 -16.94 1.48 14.49
C TYR A 420 -15.44 1.25 14.73
N GLN A 421 -14.63 2.31 14.82
CA GLN A 421 -13.17 2.19 14.93
C GLN A 421 -12.69 1.81 16.34
N ARG A 422 -13.17 2.51 17.39
CA ARG A 422 -12.79 2.28 18.79
C ARG A 422 -14.03 2.34 19.69
N TYR A 423 -14.33 1.24 20.37
CA TYR A 423 -15.49 1.10 21.26
C TYR A 423 -15.31 -0.02 22.29
N PHE A 424 -16.11 0.03 23.35
CA PHE A 424 -16.32 -1.08 24.29
C PHE A 424 -17.81 -1.36 24.45
N GLU A 425 -18.15 -2.51 25.04
CA GLU A 425 -19.52 -2.90 25.35
C GLU A 425 -19.70 -3.11 26.84
N GLU A 426 -20.76 -2.53 27.41
CA GLU A 426 -21.14 -2.73 28.80
C GLU A 426 -22.67 -2.80 28.92
N ASN A 427 -23.17 -3.81 29.64
CA ASN A 427 -24.61 -4.05 29.82
C ASN A 427 -25.41 -4.14 28.50
N GLY A 428 -24.79 -4.66 27.43
CA GLY A 428 -25.42 -4.80 26.12
C GLY A 428 -25.55 -3.50 25.32
N LYS A 429 -24.95 -2.39 25.79
CA LYS A 429 -24.83 -1.13 25.05
C LYS A 429 -23.38 -0.91 24.62
N LYS A 430 -23.19 -0.47 23.38
CA LYS A 430 -21.91 -0.12 22.78
C LYS A 430 -21.59 1.36 23.04
N TYR A 431 -20.36 1.65 23.45
CA TYR A 431 -19.85 2.98 23.74
C TYR A 431 -18.59 3.23 22.92
N HIS A 432 -18.58 4.27 22.08
CA HIS A 432 -17.45 4.59 21.21
C HIS A 432 -16.66 5.81 21.70
N HIS A 433 -15.48 6.00 21.14
CA HIS A 433 -14.55 7.07 21.55
C HIS A 433 -14.95 8.50 21.15
N ILE A 434 -15.87 8.69 20.19
CA ILE A 434 -16.34 10.03 19.81
C ILE A 434 -17.25 10.60 20.90
N MET A 435 -16.78 11.60 21.62
CA MET A 435 -17.47 12.21 22.78
C MET A 435 -18.30 13.42 22.39
N ASP A 436 -19.40 13.64 23.10
CA ASP A 436 -20.25 14.83 22.95
C ASP A 436 -20.04 15.78 24.13
N ALA A 437 -19.49 16.97 23.87
CA ALA A 437 -19.25 18.02 24.86
C ALA A 437 -20.51 18.55 25.55
N ARG A 438 -21.70 18.27 25.02
CA ARG A 438 -22.98 18.65 25.66
C ARG A 438 -23.38 17.69 26.77
N THR A 439 -22.91 16.44 26.71
CA THR A 439 -23.34 15.36 27.61
C THR A 439 -22.22 14.78 28.45
N GLY A 440 -20.96 14.93 28.02
CA GLY A 440 -19.81 14.28 28.65
C GLY A 440 -19.82 12.77 28.46
N ALA A 441 -20.53 12.26 27.46
CA ALA A 441 -20.69 10.85 27.11
C ALA A 441 -20.41 10.62 25.62
N PRO A 442 -20.23 9.37 25.16
CA PRO A 442 -20.18 9.06 23.73
C PRO A 442 -21.39 9.61 23.00
N ALA A 443 -21.18 10.22 21.84
CA ALA A 443 -22.23 10.86 21.07
C ALA A 443 -23.29 9.83 20.61
N GLU A 444 -24.58 10.11 20.85
CA GLU A 444 -25.66 9.31 20.28
C GLU A 444 -26.04 9.90 18.91
N SER A 445 -25.51 9.31 17.83
CA SER A 445 -25.71 9.78 16.46
C SER A 445 -26.56 8.81 15.64
N ASP A 446 -27.40 9.37 14.75
CA ASP A 446 -28.11 8.62 13.70
C ASP A 446 -27.20 8.24 12.52
N LEU A 447 -25.94 8.71 12.55
CA LEU A 447 -24.91 8.43 11.57
C LEU A 447 -24.01 7.25 12.00
N ALA A 448 -23.74 6.35 11.06
CA ALA A 448 -22.74 5.31 11.19
C ALA A 448 -21.34 5.83 10.85
N SER A 449 -21.25 6.70 9.83
CA SER A 449 -20.02 7.41 9.48
C SER A 449 -20.28 8.75 8.79
N VAL A 450 -19.29 9.63 8.90
CA VAL A 450 -19.22 10.91 8.19
C VAL A 450 -17.88 11.01 7.50
N THR A 451 -17.89 11.20 6.19
CA THR A 451 -16.70 11.55 5.42
C THR A 451 -16.78 13.01 5.00
N VAL A 452 -15.76 13.81 5.36
CA VAL A 452 -15.61 15.21 4.98
C VAL A 452 -14.53 15.35 3.92
N ILE A 453 -14.80 16.18 2.93
CA ILE A 453 -13.92 16.48 1.80
C ILE A 453 -13.65 17.99 1.80
N ALA A 454 -12.44 18.41 2.14
CA ALA A 454 -12.06 19.82 2.21
C ALA A 454 -10.63 20.06 1.73
N SER A 455 -10.27 21.33 1.52
CA SER A 455 -8.90 21.69 1.11
C SER A 455 -7.89 21.62 2.26
N ASP A 456 -8.32 21.96 3.48
CA ASP A 456 -7.51 21.87 4.69
C ASP A 456 -7.83 20.56 5.42
N GLY A 457 -6.81 19.72 5.59
CA GLY A 457 -6.95 18.43 6.24
C GLY A 457 -7.29 18.52 7.73
N ALA A 458 -6.76 19.51 8.45
CA ALA A 458 -7.07 19.70 9.88
C ALA A 458 -8.54 20.09 10.06
N TYR A 459 -9.03 20.98 9.19
CA TYR A 459 -10.44 21.36 9.15
C TYR A 459 -11.34 20.16 8.83
N ALA A 460 -10.99 19.34 7.83
CA ALA A 460 -11.77 18.14 7.50
C ALA A 460 -11.83 17.12 8.65
N ASP A 461 -10.74 16.90 9.39
CA ASP A 461 -10.65 15.95 10.51
C ASP A 461 -11.52 16.39 11.70
N ALA A 462 -11.38 17.66 12.08
CA ALA A 462 -12.16 18.26 13.14
C ALA A 462 -13.66 18.30 12.77
N LEU A 463 -13.98 18.71 11.54
CA LEU A 463 -15.35 18.83 11.07
C LEU A 463 -16.03 17.46 10.91
N ALA A 464 -15.32 16.41 10.49
CA ALA A 464 -15.88 15.06 10.44
C ALA A 464 -16.36 14.60 11.82
N THR A 465 -15.60 14.94 12.86
CA THR A 465 -15.99 14.69 14.25
C THR A 465 -17.21 15.53 14.65
N ALA A 466 -17.19 16.85 14.41
CA ALA A 466 -18.32 17.72 14.75
C ALA A 466 -19.62 17.30 14.06
N LEU A 467 -19.59 17.03 12.75
CA LEU A 467 -20.76 16.62 11.98
C LEU A 467 -21.31 15.26 12.43
N TYR A 468 -20.43 14.34 12.86
CA TYR A 468 -20.86 13.09 13.47
C TYR A 468 -21.69 13.35 14.75
N VAL A 469 -21.24 14.27 15.61
CA VAL A 469 -21.93 14.65 16.86
C VAL A 469 -23.20 15.48 16.60
N MET A 470 -23.24 16.25 15.50
CA MET A 470 -24.43 17.01 15.09
C MET A 470 -25.62 16.11 14.71
N GLY A 471 -25.34 14.97 14.09
CA GLY A 471 -26.35 14.10 13.48
C GLY A 471 -26.75 14.56 12.07
N LYS A 472 -27.43 13.69 11.34
CA LYS A 472 -27.66 13.79 9.88
C LYS A 472 -28.30 15.11 9.44
N ASP A 473 -29.45 15.47 10.02
CA ASP A 473 -30.22 16.63 9.56
C ASP A 473 -29.46 17.94 9.77
N LYS A 474 -28.81 18.10 10.94
CA LYS A 474 -27.99 19.27 11.26
C LYS A 474 -26.70 19.30 10.45
N ALA A 475 -26.08 18.16 10.19
CA ALA A 475 -24.92 18.08 9.31
C ALA A 475 -25.27 18.52 7.88
N ILE A 476 -26.43 18.11 7.36
CA ILE A 476 -26.92 18.55 6.04
C ILE A 476 -27.16 20.06 6.02
N GLU A 477 -27.76 20.63 7.07
CA GLU A 477 -27.96 22.08 7.19
C GLU A 477 -26.63 22.85 7.23
N TYR A 478 -25.69 22.37 8.03
CA TYR A 478 -24.35 22.94 8.12
C TYR A 478 -23.64 22.94 6.77
N VAL A 479 -23.60 21.79 6.07
CA VAL A 479 -22.92 21.67 4.77
C VAL A 479 -23.55 22.56 3.70
N LYS A 480 -24.88 22.74 3.72
CA LYS A 480 -25.55 23.67 2.79
C LYS A 480 -25.16 25.12 3.00
N ALA A 481 -24.74 25.50 4.21
CA ALA A 481 -24.23 26.83 4.51
C ALA A 481 -22.73 27.01 4.18
N HIS A 482 -21.99 25.90 3.95
CA HIS A 482 -20.54 25.88 3.73
C HIS A 482 -20.21 25.20 2.40
N ALA A 483 -20.34 25.96 1.30
CA ALA A 483 -20.24 25.43 -0.07
C ALA A 483 -18.85 24.88 -0.45
N ASP A 484 -17.81 25.15 0.35
CA ASP A 484 -16.45 24.66 0.13
C ASP A 484 -16.18 23.26 0.70
N VAL A 485 -17.16 22.69 1.40
CA VAL A 485 -17.08 21.38 2.06
C VAL A 485 -17.95 20.35 1.34
N GLY A 486 -17.32 19.27 0.89
CA GLY A 486 -18.01 18.07 0.42
C GLY A 486 -18.26 17.10 1.57
N VAL A 487 -19.41 16.42 1.60
CA VAL A 487 -19.70 15.44 2.66
C VAL A 487 -20.40 14.20 2.10
N ILE A 488 -20.02 13.03 2.63
CA ILE A 488 -20.74 11.76 2.48
C ILE A 488 -21.19 11.33 3.88
N LEU A 489 -22.50 11.19 4.05
CA LEU A 489 -23.13 10.71 5.29
C LEU A 489 -23.66 9.30 5.07
N ILE A 490 -23.29 8.36 5.94
CA ILE A 490 -23.88 7.02 5.97
C ILE A 490 -24.62 6.89 7.30
N ASP A 491 -25.93 6.67 7.26
CA ASP A 491 -26.73 6.48 8.47
C ASP A 491 -26.73 5.03 8.97
N ASN A 492 -27.26 4.82 10.17
CA ASN A 492 -27.32 3.49 10.82
C ASN A 492 -28.17 2.46 10.06
N GLU A 493 -28.97 2.88 9.08
CA GLU A 493 -29.74 2.01 8.18
C GLU A 493 -29.01 1.75 6.84
N ASN A 494 -27.76 2.20 6.72
CA ASN A 494 -26.95 2.13 5.51
C ASN A 494 -27.54 2.94 4.34
N ASN A 495 -28.31 4.00 4.61
CA ASN A 495 -28.62 4.98 3.58
C ASN A 495 -27.48 5.98 3.45
N THR A 496 -27.21 6.41 2.21
CA THR A 496 -26.15 7.37 1.91
C THR A 496 -26.75 8.68 1.45
N TRP A 497 -26.28 9.78 2.02
CA TRP A 497 -26.51 11.13 1.52
C TRP A 497 -25.18 11.78 1.14
N THR A 498 -25.17 12.55 0.07
CA THR A 498 -23.99 13.25 -0.43
C THR A 498 -24.31 14.71 -0.70
N SER A 499 -23.34 15.61 -0.50
CA SER A 499 -23.44 16.97 -1.05
C SER A 499 -23.39 16.95 -2.59
N GLU A 500 -23.83 18.03 -3.24
CA GLU A 500 -24.05 18.05 -4.70
C GLU A 500 -22.74 18.04 -5.52
N ASP A 501 -21.64 18.56 -4.96
CA ASP A 501 -20.40 18.81 -5.70
C ASP A 501 -19.37 17.66 -5.68
N ILE A 502 -19.77 16.47 -5.19
CA ILE A 502 -18.85 15.34 -5.05
C ILE A 502 -19.10 14.25 -6.11
N GLU A 503 -18.03 13.81 -6.74
CA GLU A 503 -18.07 12.69 -7.70
C GLU A 503 -17.97 11.37 -6.93
N TYR A 504 -19.09 10.98 -6.31
CA TYR A 504 -19.20 9.74 -5.53
C TYR A 504 -19.94 8.65 -6.31
N GLU A 505 -19.29 7.50 -6.47
CA GLU A 505 -19.87 6.30 -7.07
C GLU A 505 -20.10 5.26 -5.97
N ARG A 506 -21.37 5.04 -5.63
CA ARG A 506 -21.75 4.01 -4.67
C ARG A 506 -21.59 2.62 -5.29
N LYS A 507 -20.92 1.72 -4.58
CA LYS A 507 -20.81 0.31 -4.98
C LYS A 507 -22.19 -0.33 -4.77
N MET A 508 -22.89 -0.62 -5.85
CA MET A 508 -24.17 -1.35 -5.80
C MET A 508 -23.90 -2.76 -5.28
N GLY A 509 -24.16 -3.02 -4.01
CA GLY A 509 -24.20 -4.38 -3.48
C GLY A 509 -25.32 -5.15 -4.20
N THR A 510 -25.04 -6.38 -4.65
CA THR A 510 -26.10 -7.34 -4.95
C THR A 510 -26.96 -7.46 -3.70
N ALA A 511 -28.23 -7.06 -3.77
CA ALA A 511 -29.21 -7.30 -2.73
C ALA A 511 -29.07 -8.75 -2.26
N ARG A 512 -28.69 -8.94 -0.99
CA ARG A 512 -28.74 -10.26 -0.35
C ARG A 512 -30.14 -10.50 0.19
#